data_AF-A0A1X0P844-F1
#
_entry.id   AF-A0A1X0P844-F1
#
_cell.length_a   1.000
_cell.length_b   1.000
_cell.length_c   1.000
_cell.angle_alpha   90.00
_cell.angle_beta   90.00
_cell.angle_gamma   90.00
#
_symmetry.space_group_name_H-M   'P 1'
#
loop_
_entity.id
_entity.type
_entity.pdbx_description
1 polymer ?
#
loop_
_entity_poly.entity_id
_entity_poly.type
_entity_poly.pdbx_seq_one_letter_code
_entity_poly.pdbx_strand_id
1 'polypeptide(L)'
;MSMLPCRVLCLLAIVLCCVGVAHAAAASGENVGRFDNTEVHEQVEKIKKLKAECEEVGEAARNAAHEAQRFVDTTKKNLKTIAAVPEEVEETKIKGDELSEKAMKAAEKAEELAKRTRESATQIEDIVRLLQGEETFGAREAMIVAYKAADDAFKHAEDATICAYDVKDVLQKLEAAVAAAVEKEEEKQVEPQTQPQEQTNETSLLPTNATITNGTKRNDGSSSPALLRVPLLLLL
;
A
#
# COMPACT_ATOMS: atom_id res chain seq x y z
N MET A 1 39.15 35.70 -77.19
CA MET A 1 38.95 34.37 -76.56
C MET A 1 40.16 34.08 -75.68
N SER A 2 40.10 34.43 -74.40
CA SER A 2 41.19 34.20 -73.44
C SER A 2 40.93 32.91 -72.67
N MET A 3 41.58 31.81 -73.07
CA MET A 3 41.45 30.49 -72.41
C MET A 3 42.52 30.22 -71.33
N LEU A 4 43.12 31.26 -70.76
CA LEU A 4 44.20 31.14 -69.79
C LEU A 4 43.79 31.05 -68.30
N PRO A 5 42.62 31.53 -67.80
CA PRO A 5 42.35 31.47 -66.36
C PRO A 5 41.84 30.10 -65.86
N CYS A 6 41.31 29.23 -66.73
CA CYS A 6 40.75 27.94 -66.29
C CYS A 6 41.81 26.92 -65.85
N ARG A 7 43.01 26.91 -66.45
CA ARG A 7 44.04 25.91 -66.11
C ARG A 7 44.73 26.19 -64.77
N VAL A 8 44.86 27.47 -64.40
CA VAL A 8 45.49 27.87 -63.13
C VAL A 8 44.54 27.62 -61.95
N LEU A 9 43.23 27.83 -62.13
CA LEU A 9 42.22 27.56 -61.10
C LEU A 9 42.05 26.05 -60.82
N CYS A 10 42.13 25.19 -61.83
CA CYS A 10 42.05 23.74 -61.62
C CYS A 10 43.24 23.16 -60.85
N LEU A 11 44.45 23.71 -61.03
CA LEU A 11 45.63 23.25 -60.29
C LEU A 11 45.60 23.70 -58.82
N LEU A 12 45.10 24.90 -58.54
CA LEU A 12 44.91 25.38 -57.16
C LEU A 12 43.88 24.56 -56.38
N ALA A 13 42.81 24.09 -57.04
CA ALA A 13 41.80 23.24 -56.43
C ALA A 13 42.37 21.86 -56.00
N ILE A 14 43.29 21.28 -56.79
CA ILE A 14 43.92 20.00 -56.46
C ILE A 14 44.88 20.14 -55.27
N VAL A 15 45.64 21.24 -55.19
CA VAL A 15 46.55 21.49 -54.06
C VAL A 15 45.78 21.75 -52.76
N LEU A 16 44.68 22.53 -52.80
CA LEU A 16 43.79 22.73 -51.65
C LEU A 16 43.09 21.43 -51.20
N CYS A 17 42.75 20.54 -52.14
CA CYS A 17 42.18 19.22 -51.83
C CYS A 17 43.21 18.31 -51.13
N CYS A 18 44.48 18.34 -51.54
CA CYS A 18 45.53 17.53 -50.92
C CYS A 18 45.96 18.02 -49.53
N VAL A 19 45.90 19.32 -49.24
CA VAL A 19 46.20 19.86 -47.90
C VAL A 19 45.03 19.64 -46.91
N GLY A 20 43.79 19.54 -47.42
CA GLY A 20 42.61 19.23 -46.60
C GLY A 20 42.52 17.79 -46.08
N VAL A 21 43.14 16.83 -46.77
CA VAL A 21 43.08 15.40 -46.38
C VAL A 21 44.09 15.05 -45.26
N ALA A 22 45.14 15.85 -45.06
CA ALA A 22 46.13 15.60 -44.01
C ALA A 22 45.64 15.98 -42.59
N HIS A 23 44.63 16.86 -42.45
CA HIS A 23 44.04 17.23 -41.15
C HIS A 23 42.78 16.41 -40.78
N ALA A 24 42.15 15.72 -41.72
CA ALA A 24 40.99 14.87 -41.42
C ALA A 24 41.37 13.55 -40.72
N ALA A 25 42.61 13.06 -40.90
CA ALA A 25 43.11 11.87 -40.23
C ALA A 25 43.68 12.13 -38.81
N ALA A 26 43.93 13.39 -38.46
CA ALA A 26 44.45 13.77 -37.14
C ALA A 26 43.33 14.09 -36.12
N ALA A 27 42.11 14.37 -36.57
CA ALA A 27 40.96 14.64 -35.70
C ALA A 27 40.15 13.37 -35.35
N SER A 28 40.30 12.27 -36.08
CA SER A 28 39.65 10.99 -35.75
C SER A 28 40.41 10.16 -34.70
N GLY A 29 41.52 10.69 -34.19
CA GLY A 29 42.26 10.16 -33.05
C GLY A 29 41.92 10.90 -31.75
N GLU A 30 40.79 11.60 -31.68
CA GLU A 30 40.24 12.01 -30.39
C GLU A 30 40.06 10.76 -29.55
N ASN A 31 40.86 10.70 -28.48
CA ASN A 31 40.83 9.72 -27.42
C ASN A 31 39.40 9.18 -27.23
N VAL A 32 39.11 8.00 -27.80
CA VAL A 32 38.07 7.14 -27.22
C VAL A 32 38.64 6.80 -25.86
N GLY A 33 38.32 7.65 -24.88
CA GLY A 33 38.84 7.59 -23.54
C GLY A 33 38.70 6.15 -23.09
N ARG A 34 39.83 5.53 -22.79
CA ARG A 34 39.85 4.21 -22.17
C ARG A 34 39.12 4.40 -20.84
N PHE A 35 37.81 4.13 -20.83
CA PHE A 35 37.00 4.18 -19.63
C PHE A 35 37.70 3.30 -18.61
N ASP A 36 38.01 3.88 -17.47
CA ASP A 36 38.69 3.18 -16.41
C ASP A 36 37.70 2.16 -15.83
N ASN A 37 38.00 0.87 -16.01
CA ASN A 37 37.18 -0.22 -15.47
C ASN A 37 36.95 -0.09 -13.96
N THR A 38 37.81 0.67 -13.27
CA THR A 38 37.66 1.02 -11.84
C THR A 38 36.35 1.76 -11.57
N GLU A 39 35.93 2.70 -12.44
CA GLU A 39 34.70 3.48 -12.25
C GLU A 39 33.45 2.59 -12.32
N VAL A 40 33.40 1.66 -13.28
CA VAL A 40 32.32 0.69 -13.41
C VAL A 40 32.23 -0.17 -12.16
N HIS A 41 33.38 -0.64 -11.65
CA HIS A 41 33.41 -1.49 -10.47
C HIS A 41 32.89 -0.75 -9.22
N GLU A 42 33.31 0.50 -9.00
CA GLU A 42 32.83 1.32 -7.89
C GLU A 42 31.31 1.56 -7.95
N GLN A 43 30.77 1.84 -9.15
CA GLN A 43 29.33 2.02 -9.34
C GLN A 43 28.57 0.70 -9.10
N VAL A 44 29.13 -0.44 -9.50
CA VAL A 44 28.56 -1.76 -9.25
C VAL A 44 28.52 -2.10 -7.75
N GLU A 45 29.52 -1.70 -6.97
CA GLU A 45 29.46 -1.89 -5.51
C GLU A 45 28.46 -0.93 -4.85
N LYS A 46 28.38 0.32 -5.32
CA LYS A 46 27.37 1.29 -4.86
C LYS A 46 25.96 0.79 -5.12
N ILE A 47 25.67 0.26 -6.31
CA ILE A 47 24.33 -0.23 -6.64
C ILE A 47 23.97 -1.50 -5.86
N LYS A 48 24.93 -2.39 -5.57
CA LYS A 48 24.70 -3.54 -4.68
C LYS A 48 24.30 -3.10 -3.27
N LYS A 49 24.96 -2.06 -2.75
CA LYS A 49 24.60 -1.47 -1.45
C LYS A 49 23.20 -0.86 -1.49
N LEU A 50 22.90 -0.04 -2.50
CA LEU A 50 21.57 0.56 -2.67
C LEU A 50 20.47 -0.49 -2.82
N LYS A 51 20.72 -1.57 -3.57
CA LYS A 51 19.81 -2.71 -3.66
C LYS A 51 19.47 -3.27 -2.28
N ALA A 52 20.48 -3.56 -1.46
CA ALA A 52 20.27 -4.15 -0.13
C ALA A 52 19.48 -3.21 0.79
N GLU A 53 19.82 -1.91 0.79
CA GLU A 53 19.07 -0.92 1.55
C GLU A 53 17.62 -0.80 1.04
N CYS A 54 17.42 -0.89 -0.28
CA CYS A 54 16.10 -0.83 -0.92
C CYS A 54 15.21 -2.03 -0.53
N GLU A 55 15.79 -3.23 -0.49
CA GLU A 55 15.10 -4.45 0.00
C GLU A 55 14.70 -4.31 1.47
N GLU A 56 15.58 -3.76 2.33
CA GLU A 56 15.29 -3.52 3.74
C GLU A 56 14.11 -2.55 3.95
N VAL A 57 14.15 -1.38 3.31
CA VAL A 57 13.08 -0.39 3.45
C VAL A 57 11.78 -0.84 2.77
N GLY A 58 11.87 -1.59 1.67
CA GLY A 58 10.70 -2.19 1.01
C GLY A 58 10.00 -3.20 1.92
N GLU A 59 10.75 -4.06 2.60
CA GLU A 59 10.20 -5.01 3.57
C GLU A 59 9.61 -4.29 4.80
N ALA A 60 10.21 -3.18 5.25
CA ALA A 60 9.64 -2.35 6.30
C ALA A 60 8.28 -1.74 5.88
N ALA A 61 8.18 -1.21 4.66
CA ALA A 61 6.92 -0.69 4.11
C ALA A 61 5.87 -1.79 4.00
N ARG A 62 6.24 -2.97 3.49
CA ARG A 62 5.35 -4.13 3.41
C ARG A 62 4.79 -4.54 4.77
N ASN A 63 5.65 -4.62 5.79
CA ASN A 63 5.23 -5.00 7.13
C ASN A 63 4.31 -3.96 7.77
N ALA A 64 4.59 -2.66 7.55
CA ALA A 64 3.71 -1.59 8.00
C ALA A 64 2.33 -1.64 7.30
N ALA A 65 2.31 -1.93 5.99
CA ALA A 65 1.07 -2.14 5.23
C ALA A 65 0.24 -3.30 5.81
N HIS A 66 0.86 -4.45 6.05
CA HIS A 66 0.19 -5.61 6.64
C HIS A 66 -0.37 -5.33 8.04
N GLU A 67 0.35 -4.57 8.86
CA GLU A 67 -0.10 -4.18 10.20
C GLU A 67 -1.32 -3.26 10.14
N ALA A 68 -1.26 -2.23 9.29
CA ALA A 68 -2.37 -1.31 9.02
C ALA A 68 -3.61 -2.06 8.48
N GLN A 69 -3.42 -2.98 7.53
CA GLN A 69 -4.53 -3.78 6.98
C GLN A 69 -5.20 -4.64 8.06
N ARG A 70 -4.42 -5.32 8.91
CA ARG A 70 -4.99 -6.12 10.01
C ARG A 70 -5.78 -5.27 10.99
N PHE A 71 -5.31 -4.05 11.27
CA PHE A 71 -6.07 -3.09 12.09
C PHE A 71 -7.40 -2.75 11.41
N VAL A 72 -7.38 -2.38 10.14
CA VAL A 72 -8.59 -2.07 9.35
C VAL A 72 -9.62 -3.20 9.41
N ASP A 73 -9.18 -4.43 9.16
CA ASP A 73 -10.07 -5.61 9.15
C ASP A 73 -10.68 -5.88 10.53
N THR A 74 -9.86 -5.76 11.58
CA THR A 74 -10.30 -5.97 12.97
C THR A 74 -11.30 -4.89 13.39
N THR A 75 -11.00 -3.62 13.11
CA THR A 75 -11.86 -2.49 13.45
C THR A 75 -13.17 -2.56 12.67
N LYS A 76 -13.16 -2.89 11.37
CA LYS A 76 -14.39 -3.09 10.58
C LYS A 76 -15.28 -4.18 11.17
N LYS A 77 -14.70 -5.31 11.60
CA LYS A 77 -15.44 -6.43 12.21
C LYS A 77 -16.09 -6.05 13.54
N ASN A 78 -15.39 -5.25 14.35
CA ASN A 78 -15.81 -4.91 15.71
C ASN A 78 -16.42 -3.50 15.82
N LEU A 79 -16.68 -2.82 14.69
CA LEU A 79 -17.02 -1.40 14.63
C LEU A 79 -18.14 -0.99 15.60
N LYS A 80 -19.23 -1.77 15.64
CA LYS A 80 -20.38 -1.50 16.52
C LYS A 80 -20.07 -1.72 18.00
N THR A 81 -19.23 -2.70 18.30
CA THR A 81 -18.83 -3.01 19.68
C THR A 81 -17.91 -1.92 20.22
N ILE A 82 -16.88 -1.55 19.43
CA ILE A 82 -15.96 -0.46 19.77
C ILE A 82 -16.73 0.85 19.94
N ALA A 83 -17.63 1.19 18.99
CA ALA A 83 -18.41 2.43 19.04
C ALA A 83 -19.33 2.57 20.27
N ALA A 84 -19.65 1.46 20.95
CA ALA A 84 -20.47 1.47 22.16
C ALA A 84 -19.67 1.70 23.46
N VAL A 85 -18.33 1.67 23.40
CA VAL A 85 -17.44 1.79 24.56
C VAL A 85 -16.48 2.96 24.38
N PRO A 86 -16.70 4.12 25.03
CA PRO A 86 -15.90 5.34 24.80
C PRO A 86 -14.38 5.15 24.98
N GLU A 87 -13.97 4.33 25.95
CA GLU A 87 -12.55 4.04 26.19
C GLU A 87 -11.93 3.25 25.02
N GLU A 88 -12.64 2.26 24.46
CA GLU A 88 -12.16 1.49 23.29
C GLU A 88 -12.11 2.35 22.02
N VAL A 89 -13.02 3.32 21.88
CA VAL A 89 -12.99 4.28 20.76
C VAL A 89 -11.68 5.07 20.79
N GLU A 90 -11.33 5.66 21.93
CA GLU A 90 -10.13 6.49 22.05
C GLU A 90 -8.85 5.68 21.84
N GLU A 91 -8.75 4.48 22.44
CA GLU A 91 -7.62 3.57 22.21
C GLU A 91 -7.49 3.20 20.72
N THR A 92 -8.62 2.89 20.07
CA THR A 92 -8.64 2.53 18.64
C THR A 92 -8.18 3.71 17.77
N LYS A 93 -8.59 4.94 18.09
CA LYS A 93 -8.17 6.14 17.36
C LYS A 93 -6.68 6.37 17.46
N ILE A 94 -6.13 6.38 18.69
CA ILE A 94 -4.70 6.58 18.94
C ILE A 94 -3.88 5.54 18.16
N LYS A 95 -4.24 4.26 18.30
CA LYS A 95 -3.56 3.17 17.61
C LYS A 95 -3.67 3.28 16.08
N GLY A 96 -4.83 3.68 15.58
CA GLY A 96 -5.04 3.89 14.15
C GLY A 96 -4.15 5.02 13.60
N ASP A 97 -4.07 6.16 14.30
CA ASP A 97 -3.22 7.28 13.91
C ASP A 97 -1.74 6.88 13.91
N GLU A 98 -1.27 6.18 14.94
CA GLU A 98 0.09 5.64 15.01
C GLU A 98 0.42 4.71 13.85
N LEU A 99 -0.49 3.79 13.50
CA LEU A 99 -0.29 2.86 12.39
C LEU A 99 -0.29 3.56 11.03
N SER A 100 -1.18 4.54 10.83
CA SER A 100 -1.23 5.33 9.60
C SER A 100 0.06 6.13 9.42
N GLU A 101 0.56 6.79 10.48
CA GLU A 101 1.81 7.54 10.44
C GLU A 101 3.01 6.62 10.17
N LYS A 102 3.07 5.45 10.84
CA LYS A 102 4.13 4.46 10.62
C LYS A 102 4.16 3.96 9.17
N ALA A 103 3.01 3.64 8.60
CA ALA A 103 2.89 3.18 7.22
C ALA A 103 3.29 4.28 6.22
N MET A 104 2.87 5.53 6.43
CA MET A 104 3.28 6.67 5.60
C MET A 104 4.79 6.91 5.64
N LYS A 105 5.40 6.90 6.83
CA LYS A 105 6.86 7.08 6.97
C LYS A 105 7.66 5.95 6.33
N ALA A 106 7.16 4.72 6.40
CA ALA A 106 7.80 3.57 5.76
C ALA A 106 7.68 3.66 4.23
N ALA A 107 6.52 4.07 3.72
CA ALA A 107 6.30 4.30 2.30
C ALA A 107 7.24 5.37 1.73
N GLU A 108 7.31 6.53 2.38
CA GLU A 108 8.17 7.66 1.93
C GLU A 108 9.64 7.25 1.81
N LYS A 109 10.16 6.53 2.82
CA LYS A 109 11.54 6.02 2.79
C LYS A 109 11.77 5.01 1.69
N ALA A 110 10.83 4.08 1.48
CA ALA A 110 10.92 3.09 0.42
C ALA A 110 10.89 3.74 -0.96
N GLU A 111 10.04 4.75 -1.17
CA GLU A 111 9.96 5.52 -2.41
C GLU A 111 11.26 6.29 -2.70
N GLU A 112 11.80 7.00 -1.69
CA GLU A 112 13.04 7.77 -1.84
C GLU A 112 14.22 6.87 -2.23
N LEU A 113 14.41 5.75 -1.52
CA LEU A 113 15.51 4.82 -1.82
C LEU A 113 15.32 4.11 -3.16
N ALA A 114 14.09 3.74 -3.52
CA ALA A 114 13.80 3.13 -4.81
C ALA A 114 14.14 4.09 -5.96
N LYS A 115 13.79 5.37 -5.82
CA LYS A 115 14.15 6.42 -6.80
C LYS A 115 15.66 6.55 -6.95
N ARG A 116 16.40 6.67 -5.84
CA ARG A 116 17.88 6.75 -5.86
C ARG A 116 18.52 5.51 -6.46
N THR A 117 17.94 4.33 -6.21
CA THR A 117 18.41 3.06 -6.76
C THR A 117 18.21 3.00 -8.27
N ARG A 118 17.03 3.40 -8.78
CA ARG A 118 16.79 3.51 -10.23
C ARG A 118 17.72 4.52 -10.89
N GLU A 119 17.90 5.71 -10.31
CA GLU A 119 18.80 6.73 -10.84
C GLU A 119 20.25 6.21 -10.95
N SER A 120 20.73 5.51 -9.92
CA SER A 120 22.06 4.88 -9.94
C SER A 120 22.16 3.76 -10.97
N ALA A 121 21.09 2.96 -11.15
CA ALA A 121 21.05 1.91 -12.18
C ALA A 121 21.11 2.49 -13.59
N THR A 122 20.38 3.57 -13.87
CA THR A 122 20.38 4.24 -15.18
C THR A 122 21.76 4.80 -15.52
N GLN A 123 22.47 5.38 -14.55
CA GLN A 123 23.85 5.86 -14.77
C GLN A 123 24.80 4.74 -15.20
N ILE A 124 24.66 3.54 -14.62
CA ILE A 124 25.46 2.38 -15.03
C ILE A 124 25.05 1.89 -16.43
N GLU A 125 23.76 1.98 -16.79
CA GLU A 125 23.28 1.61 -18.13
C GLU A 125 23.99 2.40 -19.22
N ASP A 126 24.09 3.72 -19.03
CA ASP A 126 24.74 4.61 -19.98
C ASP A 126 26.22 4.26 -20.15
N ILE A 127 26.93 3.97 -19.05
CA ILE A 127 28.34 3.55 -19.08
C ILE A 127 28.49 2.18 -19.77
N VAL A 128 27.66 1.21 -19.38
CA VAL A 128 27.68 -0.15 -19.96
C VAL A 128 27.38 -0.12 -21.46
N ARG A 129 26.50 0.77 -21.92
CA ARG A 129 26.18 0.91 -23.35
C ARG A 129 27.37 1.44 -24.16
N LEU A 130 28.25 2.22 -23.54
CA LEU A 130 29.47 2.75 -24.17
C LEU A 130 30.61 1.73 -24.19
N LEU A 131 30.64 0.80 -23.25
CA LEU A 131 31.65 -0.24 -23.14
C LEU A 131 31.25 -1.49 -23.95
N GLN A 132 32.07 -1.89 -24.93
CA GLN A 132 31.91 -3.17 -25.61
C GLN A 132 32.84 -4.22 -24.98
N GLY A 133 32.33 -5.18 -24.22
CA GLY A 133 33.16 -6.24 -23.63
C GLY A 133 32.44 -7.15 -22.63
N GLU A 134 33.06 -8.29 -22.30
CA GLU A 134 32.55 -9.33 -21.37
C GLU A 134 32.35 -8.81 -19.93
N GLU A 135 33.16 -7.84 -19.50
CA GLU A 135 33.09 -7.21 -18.18
C GLU A 135 31.78 -6.43 -17.94
N THR A 136 31.02 -6.13 -19.00
CA THR A 136 29.69 -5.50 -18.90
C THR A 136 28.61 -6.43 -18.36
N PHE A 137 28.83 -7.76 -18.38
CA PHE A 137 27.79 -8.72 -17.99
C PHE A 137 27.45 -8.60 -16.50
N GLY A 138 28.45 -8.55 -15.62
CA GLY A 138 28.24 -8.41 -14.18
C GLY A 138 27.60 -7.08 -13.79
N ALA A 139 27.96 -5.99 -14.48
CA ALA A 139 27.35 -4.68 -14.27
C ALA A 139 25.86 -4.68 -14.70
N ARG A 140 25.56 -5.27 -15.86
CA ARG A 140 24.19 -5.41 -16.35
C ARG A 140 23.32 -6.26 -15.41
N GLU A 141 23.86 -7.37 -14.90
CA GLU A 141 23.16 -8.20 -13.93
C GLU A 141 22.86 -7.42 -12.63
N ALA A 142 23.87 -6.71 -12.08
CA ALA A 142 23.71 -5.87 -10.89
C ALA A 142 22.63 -4.79 -11.07
N MET A 143 22.55 -4.16 -12.25
CA MET A 143 21.50 -3.21 -12.57
C MET A 143 20.11 -3.86 -12.61
N ILE A 144 19.96 -5.01 -13.28
CA ILE A 144 18.67 -5.69 -13.40
C ILE A 144 18.11 -6.04 -12.02
N VAL A 145 18.95 -6.58 -11.13
CA VAL A 145 18.50 -6.92 -9.78
C VAL A 145 18.21 -5.69 -8.94
N ALA A 146 18.90 -4.57 -9.16
CA ALA A 146 18.63 -3.32 -8.48
C ALA A 146 17.34 -2.63 -8.96
N TYR A 147 17.06 -2.67 -10.28
CA TYR A 147 15.78 -2.23 -10.82
C TYR A 147 14.63 -3.02 -10.22
N LYS A 148 14.77 -4.35 -10.16
CA LYS A 148 13.76 -5.20 -9.54
C LYS A 148 13.54 -4.84 -8.06
N ALA A 149 14.61 -4.66 -7.29
CA ALA A 149 14.50 -4.25 -5.89
C ALA A 149 13.79 -2.88 -5.73
N ALA A 150 14.12 -1.91 -6.60
CA ALA A 150 13.45 -0.62 -6.62
C ALA A 150 11.96 -0.73 -6.98
N ASP A 151 11.61 -1.54 -7.98
CA ASP A 151 10.22 -1.78 -8.38
C ASP A 151 9.41 -2.43 -7.25
N ASP A 152 9.98 -3.43 -6.58
CA ASP A 152 9.37 -4.10 -5.44
C ASP A 152 9.19 -3.11 -4.26
N ALA A 153 10.18 -2.25 -3.98
CA ALA A 153 10.08 -1.23 -2.94
C ALA A 153 9.03 -0.15 -3.27
N PHE A 154 8.92 0.31 -4.53
CA PHE A 154 7.85 1.22 -4.96
C PHE A 154 6.47 0.60 -4.74
N LYS A 155 6.30 -0.67 -5.11
CA LYS A 155 5.04 -1.38 -4.89
C LYS A 155 4.69 -1.47 -3.40
N HIS A 156 5.66 -1.81 -2.56
CA HIS A 156 5.44 -1.87 -1.12
C HIS A 156 5.16 -0.49 -0.49
N ALA A 157 5.74 0.58 -1.02
CA ALA A 157 5.43 1.95 -0.63
C ALA A 157 3.98 2.33 -1.00
N GLU A 158 3.53 1.97 -2.20
CA GLU A 158 2.15 2.18 -2.65
C GLU A 158 1.16 1.40 -1.76
N ASP A 159 1.41 0.11 -1.51
CA ASP A 159 0.60 -0.73 -0.62
C ASP A 159 0.49 -0.12 0.79
N ALA A 160 1.62 0.34 1.36
CA ALA A 160 1.65 0.98 2.67
C ALA A 160 0.85 2.29 2.70
N THR A 161 0.96 3.09 1.63
CA THR A 161 0.20 4.34 1.48
C THR A 161 -1.31 4.08 1.41
N ILE A 162 -1.74 3.10 0.62
CA ILE A 162 -3.14 2.69 0.51
C ILE A 162 -3.66 2.23 1.88
N CYS A 163 -2.94 1.34 2.56
CA CYS A 163 -3.34 0.85 3.88
C CYS A 163 -3.41 1.98 4.91
N ALA A 164 -2.51 2.97 4.86
CA ALA A 164 -2.55 4.13 5.74
C ALA A 164 -3.81 5.00 5.51
N TYR A 165 -4.29 5.11 4.27
CA TYR A 165 -5.56 5.78 3.96
C TYR A 165 -6.77 4.96 4.40
N ASP A 166 -6.73 3.63 4.24
CA ASP A 166 -7.80 2.75 4.71
C ASP A 166 -7.95 2.79 6.25
N VAL A 167 -6.84 2.97 6.97
CA VAL A 167 -6.86 3.22 8.42
C VAL A 167 -7.62 4.52 8.72
N LYS A 168 -7.35 5.61 8.00
CA LYS A 168 -8.08 6.87 8.19
C LYS A 168 -9.57 6.73 7.87
N ASP A 169 -9.92 6.02 6.79
CA ASP A 169 -11.30 5.74 6.41
C ASP A 169 -12.05 4.93 7.49
N VAL A 170 -11.43 3.90 8.07
CA VAL A 170 -12.09 3.13 9.14
C VAL A 170 -12.26 3.96 10.42
N LEU A 171 -11.33 4.85 10.76
CA LEU A 171 -11.48 5.76 11.89
C LEU A 171 -12.63 6.75 11.68
N GLN A 172 -12.80 7.30 10.48
CA GLN A 172 -13.96 8.14 10.15
C GLN A 172 -15.29 7.38 10.29
N LYS A 173 -15.32 6.11 9.86
CA LYS A 173 -16.49 5.25 10.04
C LYS A 173 -16.78 4.96 11.51
N LEU A 174 -15.74 4.85 12.33
CA LEU A 174 -15.88 4.69 13.78
C LEU A 174 -16.52 5.93 14.40
N GLU A 175 -16.06 7.13 14.06
CA GLU A 175 -16.65 8.39 14.54
C GLU A 175 -18.13 8.52 14.14
N ALA A 176 -18.47 8.18 12.90
CA ALA A 176 -19.86 8.17 12.44
C ALA A 176 -20.72 7.14 13.22
N ALA A 177 -20.15 5.97 13.53
CA ALA A 177 -20.84 4.94 14.32
C ALA A 177 -21.07 5.39 15.78
N VAL A 178 -20.11 6.10 16.37
CA VAL A 178 -20.25 6.70 17.71
C VAL A 178 -21.35 7.75 17.72
N ALA A 179 -21.37 8.67 16.76
CA ALA A 179 -22.43 9.69 16.65
C ALA A 179 -23.83 9.06 16.54
N ALA A 180 -23.97 8.04 15.67
CA ALA A 180 -25.24 7.32 15.50
C ALA A 180 -25.64 6.49 16.74
N ALA A 181 -24.69 6.10 17.60
CA ALA A 181 -24.98 5.41 18.85
C ALA A 181 -25.54 6.39 19.90
N VAL A 182 -24.95 7.59 20.00
CA VAL A 182 -25.40 8.67 20.90
C VAL A 182 -26.82 9.12 20.56
N GLU A 183 -27.12 9.39 19.28
CA GLU A 183 -28.48 9.80 18.85
C GLU A 183 -29.56 8.78 19.26
N LYS A 184 -29.25 7.48 19.17
CA LYS A 184 -30.18 6.41 19.57
C LYS A 184 -30.40 6.32 21.08
N GLU A 185 -29.41 6.70 21.89
CA GLU A 185 -29.59 6.77 23.34
C GLU A 185 -30.44 7.98 23.74
N GLU A 186 -30.25 9.12 23.07
CA GLU A 186 -31.07 10.31 23.29
C GLU A 186 -32.54 10.08 22.88
N GLU A 187 -32.80 9.47 21.71
CA GLU A 187 -34.17 9.14 21.28
C GLU A 187 -34.89 8.20 22.27
N LYS A 188 -34.20 7.20 22.82
CA LYS A 188 -34.76 6.29 23.83
C LYS A 188 -35.06 6.96 25.16
N GLN A 189 -34.35 8.03 25.52
CA GLN A 189 -34.64 8.80 26.73
C GLN A 189 -35.81 9.78 26.55
N VAL A 190 -36.18 10.12 25.31
CA VAL A 190 -37.26 11.07 24.99
C VAL A 190 -38.61 10.36 24.73
N GLU A 191 -38.63 9.03 24.60
CA GLU A 191 -39.89 8.26 24.48
C GLU A 191 -40.72 8.41 25.78
N PRO A 192 -41.98 8.92 25.72
CA PRO A 192 -42.73 9.27 26.91
C PRO A 192 -43.02 8.01 27.74
N GLN A 193 -42.64 8.05 29.02
CA GLN A 193 -43.19 7.17 30.05
C GLN A 193 -44.71 7.16 29.91
N THR A 194 -45.26 6.05 29.42
CA THR A 194 -46.70 5.81 29.45
C THR A 194 -47.09 5.78 30.93
N GLN A 195 -47.86 6.79 31.36
CA GLN A 195 -48.37 6.92 32.73
C GLN A 195 -49.02 5.61 33.23
N PRO A 196 -48.95 5.30 34.53
CA PRO A 196 -49.75 4.23 35.11
C PRO A 196 -51.22 4.57 34.93
N GLN A 197 -51.99 3.68 34.31
CA GLN A 197 -53.46 3.74 34.36
C GLN A 197 -53.89 3.74 35.83
N GLU A 198 -54.38 4.89 36.31
CA GLU A 198 -55.19 4.97 37.53
C GLU A 198 -56.45 4.15 37.33
N GLN A 199 -56.48 2.93 37.87
CA GLN A 199 -57.74 2.22 38.12
C GLN A 199 -58.28 2.68 39.47
N THR A 200 -59.26 3.58 39.41
CA THR A 200 -60.04 4.06 40.53
C THR A 200 -60.83 2.92 41.16
N ASN A 201 -60.58 2.68 42.45
CA ASN A 201 -61.40 1.84 43.31
C ASN A 201 -62.79 2.47 43.50
N GLU A 202 -63.85 1.76 43.14
CA GLU A 202 -65.13 1.86 43.86
C GLU A 202 -65.46 0.49 44.45
N THR A 203 -65.48 0.43 45.78
CA THR A 203 -65.91 -0.72 46.57
C THR A 203 -67.26 -0.39 47.20
N SER A 204 -68.28 -1.21 46.96
CA SER A 204 -69.36 -1.48 47.92
C SER A 204 -70.12 -2.79 47.63
N LEU A 205 -69.78 -3.81 48.44
CA LEU A 205 -70.66 -4.72 49.20
C LEU A 205 -71.54 -5.80 48.50
N LEU A 206 -70.98 -7.04 48.50
CA LEU A 206 -71.49 -8.36 49.00
C LEU A 206 -72.76 -9.04 48.37
N PRO A 207 -73.00 -10.37 48.58
CA PRO A 207 -72.17 -11.55 48.28
C PRO A 207 -72.98 -12.72 47.63
N THR A 208 -72.37 -13.92 47.57
CA THR A 208 -72.96 -15.27 47.40
C THR A 208 -73.40 -15.73 46.00
N ASN A 209 -72.61 -16.62 45.38
CA ASN A 209 -72.89 -18.06 45.43
C ASN A 209 -71.74 -18.91 44.90
N ALA A 210 -71.51 -20.01 45.62
CA ALA A 210 -70.50 -21.02 45.40
C ALA A 210 -70.61 -21.74 44.05
N THR A 211 -69.48 -22.20 43.51
CA THR A 211 -69.28 -23.62 43.16
C THR A 211 -67.78 -23.89 43.01
N ILE A 212 -67.25 -24.61 44.01
CA ILE A 212 -65.98 -25.34 43.95
C ILE A 212 -66.25 -26.61 43.16
N THR A 213 -65.45 -26.93 42.13
CA THR A 213 -65.05 -28.33 41.91
C THR A 213 -63.58 -28.40 41.50
N ASN A 214 -62.88 -29.25 42.24
CA ASN A 214 -61.47 -29.58 42.12
C ASN A 214 -61.18 -30.39 40.84
N GLY A 215 -59.96 -30.27 40.32
CA GLY A 215 -59.46 -31.08 39.20
C GLY A 215 -57.95 -30.98 39.02
N THR A 216 -57.20 -31.52 39.96
CA THR A 216 -55.75 -31.69 40.00
C THR A 216 -55.23 -32.61 38.87
N LYS A 217 -54.20 -32.19 38.10
CA LYS A 217 -52.97 -33.01 37.87
C LYS A 217 -51.87 -32.27 37.07
N ARG A 218 -50.74 -32.05 37.78
CA ARG A 218 -49.32 -32.33 37.43
C ARG A 218 -49.20 -33.34 36.26
N ASN A 219 -48.21 -33.34 35.34
CA ASN A 219 -46.76 -33.17 35.49
C ASN A 219 -46.00 -33.38 34.15
N ASP A 220 -44.74 -32.87 34.11
CA ASP A 220 -43.53 -33.31 33.37
C ASP A 220 -43.55 -33.31 31.82
N GLY A 221 -42.54 -32.88 31.07
CA GLY A 221 -41.13 -32.59 31.31
C GLY A 221 -40.37 -32.78 29.99
N SER A 222 -39.10 -32.38 29.96
CA SER A 222 -38.05 -32.85 29.04
C SER A 222 -37.84 -32.14 27.69
N SER A 223 -36.93 -31.16 27.73
CA SER A 223 -35.59 -31.18 27.12
C SER A 223 -35.39 -31.60 25.64
N SER A 224 -35.02 -30.58 24.84
CA SER A 224 -33.83 -30.53 23.95
C SER A 224 -33.84 -31.22 22.56
N PRO A 225 -33.00 -30.72 21.61
CA PRO A 225 -33.28 -30.69 20.17
C PRO A 225 -32.60 -31.81 19.37
N ALA A 226 -33.19 -32.21 18.24
CA ALA A 226 -32.62 -33.20 17.33
C ALA A 226 -32.16 -32.57 16.01
N LEU A 227 -30.83 -32.48 15.89
CA LEU A 227 -29.97 -32.53 14.71
C LEU A 227 -30.66 -32.91 13.38
N LEU A 228 -30.72 -31.96 12.43
CA LEU A 228 -30.96 -32.25 11.02
C LEU A 228 -29.63 -32.55 10.32
N ARG A 229 -29.44 -33.83 10.02
CA ARG A 229 -28.40 -34.38 9.14
C ARG A 229 -28.66 -33.93 7.69
N VAL A 230 -27.64 -33.35 7.07
CA VAL A 230 -27.55 -33.15 5.62
C VAL A 230 -27.09 -34.48 4.97
N PRO A 231 -27.82 -35.03 3.98
CA PRO A 231 -27.31 -36.16 3.21
C PRO A 231 -26.47 -35.67 2.03
N LEU A 232 -25.24 -36.17 2.02
CA LEU A 232 -24.29 -36.26 0.93
C LEU A 232 -24.98 -36.90 -0.30
N LEU A 233 -25.02 -36.19 -1.43
CA LEU A 233 -25.34 -36.76 -2.74
C LEU A 233 -24.15 -36.55 -3.68
N LEU A 234 -23.37 -37.62 -3.81
CA LEU A 234 -22.57 -37.95 -4.97
C LEU A 234 -23.48 -38.05 -6.21
N LEU A 235 -23.09 -37.42 -7.32
CA LEU A 235 -23.13 -38.02 -8.66
C LEU A 235 -22.55 -37.09 -9.73
N LEU A 236 -21.69 -37.71 -10.56
CA LEU A 236 -21.03 -37.30 -11.82
C LEU A 236 -19.69 -36.58 -11.71
#